data_AF-A0A8H7X310-F1
#
_entry.id   AF-A0A8H7X310-F1
#
_cell.length_a   1.000
_cell.length_b   1.000
_cell.length_c   1.000
_cell.angle_alpha   90.00
_cell.angle_beta   90.00
_cell.angle_gamma   90.00
#
_symmetry.space_group_name_H-M   'P 1'
#
loop_
_entity.id
_entity.type
_entity.pdbx_description
1 polymer ?
#
loop_
_entity_poly.entity_id
_entity_poly.type
_entity_poly.pdbx_seq_one_letter_code
_entity_poly.pdbx_strand_id
1 'polypeptide(L)'
;MVARNHATVNPTISKPNIARINDRVERRRPKSKIQPRSPESLQKLIDQHNKTTVKRNYSVKTKDNLQDIIYMFCAHLPKNPPWRSIIRDYSKGTSIAFCTHICKVGRVKKRSTVHQYYLRLKMLFNRENGRHMDTNDAKEVLAYIYGPLTKDFDLDITVVEKPVFSVDELILLLIITPPYPSPKPAAVYLLPF
;
A
#
# COMPACT_ATOMS: atom_id res chain seq x y z
N MET A 1 32.28 23.71 78.26
CA MET A 1 31.00 23.47 77.55
C MET A 1 31.00 24.32 76.29
N VAL A 2 30.95 23.87 75.04
CA VAL A 2 30.96 22.58 74.33
C VAL A 2 31.70 22.88 73.02
N ALA A 3 32.65 22.04 72.60
CA ALA A 3 33.40 22.22 71.37
C ALA A 3 32.48 22.12 70.13
N ARG A 4 32.65 23.04 69.17
CA ARG A 4 31.92 23.01 67.90
C ARG A 4 32.46 21.87 67.05
N ASN A 5 31.60 20.89 66.75
CA ASN A 5 31.94 19.78 65.86
C ASN A 5 32.09 20.30 64.43
N HIS A 6 33.33 20.35 63.92
CA HIS A 6 33.59 20.48 62.50
C HIS A 6 33.37 19.11 61.84
N ALA A 7 32.25 18.94 61.14
CA ALA A 7 32.04 17.79 60.29
C ALA A 7 32.99 17.89 59.09
N THR A 8 34.01 17.02 59.06
CA THR A 8 34.89 16.84 57.90
C THR A 8 34.08 16.27 56.74
N VAL A 9 33.62 17.13 55.82
CA VAL A 9 33.12 16.68 54.52
C VAL A 9 34.33 16.23 53.72
N ASN A 10 34.58 14.92 53.69
CA ASN A 10 35.51 14.33 52.73
C ASN A 10 34.93 14.56 51.32
N PRO A 11 35.58 15.30 50.42
CA PRO A 11 35.16 15.32 49.03
C PRO A 11 35.53 13.94 48.45
N THR A 12 34.54 13.07 48.31
CA THR A 12 34.69 11.88 47.48
C THR A 12 34.90 12.39 46.05
N ILE A 13 36.15 12.51 45.64
CA ILE A 13 36.53 12.71 44.24
C ILE A 13 36.13 11.41 43.53
N SER A 14 34.88 11.34 43.09
CA SER A 14 34.43 10.29 42.19
C SER A 14 35.28 10.41 40.93
N LYS A 15 36.18 9.45 40.72
CA LYS A 15 37.00 9.40 39.50
C LYS A 15 36.05 9.49 38.30
N PRO A 16 36.24 10.47 37.39
CA PRO A 16 35.39 10.56 36.22
C PRO A 16 35.48 9.26 35.43
N ASN A 17 34.34 8.69 35.07
CA ASN A 17 34.26 7.46 34.30
C ASN A 17 34.82 7.73 32.89
N ILE A 18 36.10 7.42 32.70
CA ILE A 18 36.89 7.70 31.48
C ILE A 18 36.22 7.10 30.24
N ALA A 19 35.58 5.94 30.36
CA ALA A 19 34.84 5.32 29.25
C ALA A 19 33.68 6.21 28.77
N ARG A 20 32.96 6.84 29.70
CA ARG A 20 31.84 7.74 29.40
C ARG A 20 32.30 9.06 28.77
N ILE A 21 33.51 9.51 29.10
CA ILE A 21 34.15 10.67 28.49
C ILE A 21 34.59 10.33 27.06
N ASN A 22 35.24 9.19 26.85
CA ASN A 22 35.69 8.73 25.54
C ASN A 22 34.51 8.55 24.57
N ASP A 23 33.40 7.95 25.01
CA ASP A 23 32.15 7.85 24.22
C ASP A 23 31.57 9.21 23.83
N ARG A 24 31.73 10.21 24.69
CA ARG A 24 31.24 11.57 24.44
C ARG A 24 32.17 12.31 23.46
N VAL A 25 33.46 12.01 23.49
CA VAL A 25 34.46 12.54 22.54
C VAL A 25 34.28 11.90 21.16
N GLU A 26 34.11 10.58 21.07
CA GLU A 26 33.87 9.87 19.80
C GLU A 26 32.60 10.37 19.11
N ARG A 27 31.50 10.56 19.86
CA ARG A 27 30.24 11.11 19.31
C ARG A 27 30.35 12.57 18.87
N ARG A 28 31.35 13.30 19.35
CA ARG A 28 31.61 14.71 18.99
C ARG A 28 32.65 14.85 17.89
N ARG A 29 33.25 13.75 17.42
CA ARG A 29 34.11 13.80 16.25
C ARG A 29 33.27 14.32 15.06
N PRO A 30 33.77 15.31 14.30
CA PRO A 30 33.13 15.73 13.07
C PRO A 30 32.94 14.50 12.19
N LYS A 31 31.68 14.19 11.86
CA LYS A 31 31.37 13.13 10.92
C LYS A 31 32.18 13.42 9.65
N SER A 32 32.95 12.45 9.17
CA SER A 32 33.79 12.65 8.00
C SER A 32 32.95 13.29 6.89
N LYS A 33 33.44 14.41 6.33
CA LYS A 33 32.78 15.05 5.20
C LYS A 33 32.68 14.01 4.10
N ILE A 34 31.46 13.59 3.78
CA ILE A 34 31.19 12.68 2.67
C ILE A 34 31.80 13.35 1.44
N GLN A 35 32.80 12.73 0.81
CA GLN A 35 33.35 13.27 -0.41
C GLN A 35 32.24 13.37 -1.46
N PRO A 36 32.11 14.50 -2.18
CA PRO A 36 31.15 14.62 -3.26
C PRO A 36 31.37 13.50 -4.26
N ARG A 37 30.31 12.73 -4.54
CA ARG A 37 30.37 11.64 -5.51
C ARG A 37 30.68 12.23 -6.89
N SER A 38 31.71 11.72 -7.58
CA SER A 38 32.06 12.20 -8.93
C SER A 38 30.83 12.17 -9.85
N PRO A 39 30.63 13.15 -10.75
CA PRO A 39 29.53 13.18 -11.71
C PRO A 39 29.37 11.87 -12.50
N GLU A 40 30.48 11.23 -12.88
CA GLU A 40 30.46 9.92 -13.56
C GLU A 40 29.95 8.79 -12.67
N SER A 41 30.26 8.82 -11.36
CA SER A 41 29.74 7.85 -10.41
C SER A 41 28.25 8.03 -10.17
N LEU A 42 27.73 9.26 -10.22
CA LEU A 42 26.30 9.54 -10.18
C LEU A 42 25.61 9.05 -11.45
N GLN A 43 26.17 9.30 -12.63
CA GLN A 43 25.61 8.83 -13.89
C GLN A 43 25.54 7.30 -13.95
N LYS A 44 26.61 6.59 -13.56
CA LYS A 44 26.60 5.12 -13.45
C LYS A 44 25.53 4.61 -12.50
N LEU A 45 25.27 5.32 -11.40
CA LEU A 45 24.23 4.96 -10.44
C LEU A 45 22.82 5.19 -11.00
N ILE A 46 22.61 6.29 -11.72
CA ILE A 46 21.36 6.58 -12.45
C ILE A 46 21.10 5.48 -13.48
N ASP A 47 22.09 5.14 -14.31
CA ASP A 47 21.97 4.10 -15.33
C ASP A 47 21.70 2.72 -14.72
N GLN A 48 22.34 2.40 -13.58
CA GLN A 48 22.10 1.18 -12.82
C GLN A 48 20.66 1.10 -12.32
N HIS A 49 20.16 2.17 -11.69
CA HIS A 49 18.80 2.19 -11.15
C HIS A 49 17.72 2.25 -12.24
N ASN A 50 18.00 2.90 -13.38
CA ASN A 50 17.12 2.91 -14.54
C ASN A 50 17.02 1.53 -15.21
N LYS A 51 18.08 0.72 -15.17
CA LYS A 51 18.05 -0.68 -15.68
C LYS A 51 17.33 -1.66 -14.76
N THR A 52 17.33 -1.44 -13.45
CA THR A 52 16.67 -2.34 -12.50
C THR A 52 15.16 -2.08 -12.41
N THR A 53 14.38 -2.69 -13.30
CA THR A 53 12.94 -2.83 -13.04
C THR A 53 12.75 -3.93 -12.00
N VAL A 54 12.34 -3.58 -10.78
CA VAL A 54 11.97 -4.58 -9.76
C VAL A 54 10.80 -5.41 -10.32
N LYS A 55 11.08 -6.64 -10.77
CA LYS A 55 10.04 -7.59 -11.18
C LYS A 55 9.23 -7.96 -9.94
N ARG A 56 8.02 -7.40 -9.83
CA ARG A 56 7.12 -7.70 -8.71
C ARG A 56 6.56 -9.11 -8.88
N ASN A 57 6.84 -10.00 -7.92
CA ASN A 57 6.20 -11.30 -7.80
C ASN A 57 4.82 -11.13 -7.16
N TYR A 58 3.80 -10.89 -7.99
CA TYR A 58 2.42 -10.78 -7.54
C TYR A 58 1.81 -12.16 -7.23
N SER A 59 0.96 -12.21 -6.19
CA SER A 59 0.15 -13.39 -5.89
C SER A 59 -0.81 -13.71 -7.05
N VAL A 60 -1.27 -14.96 -7.14
CA VAL A 60 -2.23 -15.42 -8.18
C VAL A 60 -3.47 -14.52 -8.19
N LYS A 61 -4.07 -14.27 -7.02
CA LYS A 61 -5.22 -13.36 -6.85
C LYS A 61 -4.96 -11.94 -7.38
N THR A 62 -3.73 -11.45 -7.28
CA THR A 62 -3.38 -10.13 -7.83
C THR A 62 -3.26 -10.15 -9.34
N LYS A 63 -2.83 -11.27 -9.94
CA LYS A 63 -2.82 -11.45 -11.41
C LYS A 63 -4.25 -11.52 -11.96
N ASP A 64 -5.15 -12.24 -11.29
CA ASP A 64 -6.57 -12.33 -11.68
C ASP A 64 -7.23 -10.95 -11.62
N ASN A 65 -7.04 -10.23 -10.52
CA ASN A 65 -7.51 -8.84 -10.39
C ASN A 65 -6.94 -7.90 -11.48
N LEU A 66 -5.72 -8.16 -11.95
CA LEU A 66 -5.11 -7.40 -13.05
C LEU A 66 -5.67 -7.80 -14.41
N GLN A 67 -6.17 -9.02 -14.58
CA GLN A 67 -6.85 -9.41 -15.82
C GLN A 67 -8.25 -8.79 -15.89
N ASP A 68 -8.98 -8.77 -14.77
CA ASP A 68 -10.30 -8.14 -14.67
C ASP A 68 -10.23 -6.64 -14.97
N ILE A 69 -9.20 -5.96 -14.43
CA ILE A 69 -9.03 -4.52 -14.71
C ILE A 69 -8.68 -4.28 -16.17
N ILE A 70 -7.91 -5.15 -16.83
CA ILE A 70 -7.63 -5.05 -18.28
C ILE A 70 -8.92 -5.22 -19.08
N TYR A 71 -9.77 -6.19 -18.72
CA TYR A 71 -11.07 -6.38 -19.39
C TYR A 71 -11.95 -5.13 -19.26
N MET A 72 -12.11 -4.61 -18.04
CA MET A 72 -12.86 -3.37 -17.79
C MET A 72 -12.23 -2.15 -18.49
N PHE A 73 -10.90 -2.08 -18.54
CA PHE A 73 -10.18 -1.02 -19.24
C PHE A 73 -10.43 -1.07 -20.75
N CYS A 74 -10.27 -2.24 -21.36
CA CYS A 74 -10.56 -2.42 -22.78
C CYS A 74 -12.03 -2.17 -23.12
N ALA A 75 -12.97 -2.51 -22.23
CA ALA A 75 -14.40 -2.30 -22.46
C ALA A 75 -14.82 -0.81 -22.56
N HIS A 76 -14.05 0.11 -21.94
CA HIS A 76 -14.35 1.55 -22.06
C HIS A 76 -13.75 2.20 -23.31
N LEU A 77 -12.90 1.49 -24.03
CA LEU A 77 -12.18 2.00 -25.19
C LEU A 77 -12.90 1.59 -26.49
N PRO A 78 -12.64 2.28 -27.62
CA PRO A 78 -13.14 1.85 -28.93
C PRO A 78 -12.67 0.42 -29.29
N LYS A 79 -13.38 -0.27 -30.19
CA LYS A 79 -13.13 -1.68 -30.55
C LYS A 79 -11.65 -1.97 -30.87
N ASN A 80 -11.12 -3.06 -30.29
CA ASN A 80 -9.75 -3.58 -30.42
C ASN A 80 -8.64 -2.54 -30.20
N PRO A 81 -8.66 -1.81 -29.08
CA PRO A 81 -7.66 -0.80 -28.83
C PRO A 81 -6.34 -1.47 -28.43
N PRO A 82 -5.18 -0.93 -28.84
CA PRO A 82 -3.89 -1.36 -28.32
C PRO A 82 -3.75 -0.86 -26.88
N TRP A 83 -4.46 -1.49 -25.94
CA TRP A 83 -4.61 -1.01 -24.56
C TRP A 83 -3.25 -0.82 -23.87
N ARG A 84 -2.24 -1.62 -24.23
CA ARG A 84 -0.85 -1.47 -23.77
C ARG A 84 -0.20 -0.15 -24.20
N SER A 85 -0.55 0.37 -25.36
CA SER A 85 -0.10 1.70 -25.80
C SER A 85 -0.82 2.78 -25.00
N ILE A 86 -2.14 2.63 -24.84
CA ILE A 86 -2.98 3.64 -24.16
C ILE A 86 -2.62 3.74 -22.67
N ILE A 87 -2.30 2.63 -22.02
CA ILE A 87 -1.82 2.62 -20.63
C ILE A 87 -0.37 3.11 -20.50
N ARG A 88 0.41 3.15 -21.58
CA ARG A 88 1.75 3.77 -21.58
C ARG A 88 1.66 5.29 -21.63
N ASP A 89 0.79 5.80 -22.50
CA ASP A 89 0.52 7.23 -22.69
C ASP A 89 -0.61 7.73 -21.78
N TYR A 90 -0.76 7.06 -20.63
CA TYR A 90 -1.90 7.24 -19.76
C TYR A 90 -1.91 8.60 -19.08
N SER A 91 -2.98 9.37 -19.27
CA SER A 91 -3.12 10.73 -18.74
C SER A 91 -4.12 10.80 -17.57
N LYS A 92 -4.11 11.94 -16.86
CA LYS A 92 -5.20 12.33 -15.95
C LYS A 92 -6.58 12.20 -16.61
N GLY A 93 -6.72 12.68 -17.85
CA GLY A 93 -7.98 12.61 -18.60
C GLY A 93 -8.46 11.18 -18.83
N THR A 94 -7.53 10.27 -19.17
CA THR A 94 -7.84 8.85 -19.36
C THR A 94 -8.31 8.21 -18.04
N SER A 95 -7.72 8.60 -16.90
CA SER A 95 -8.15 8.17 -15.56
C SER A 95 -9.55 8.61 -15.20
N ILE A 96 -9.88 9.86 -15.50
CA ILE A 96 -11.21 10.43 -15.27
C ILE A 96 -12.25 9.72 -16.14
N ALA A 97 -11.93 9.51 -17.43
CA ALA A 97 -12.80 8.79 -18.36
C ALA A 97 -13.07 7.34 -17.90
N PHE A 98 -12.03 6.63 -17.45
CA PHE A 98 -12.15 5.30 -16.88
C PHE A 98 -13.09 5.26 -15.66
N CYS A 99 -12.88 6.14 -14.68
CA CYS A 99 -13.72 6.20 -13.48
C CYS A 99 -15.18 6.53 -13.84
N THR A 100 -15.38 7.45 -14.77
CA THR A 100 -16.71 7.81 -15.29
C THR A 100 -17.39 6.62 -15.97
N HIS A 101 -16.65 5.84 -16.77
CA HIS A 101 -17.18 4.65 -17.42
C HIS A 101 -17.60 3.58 -16.41
N ILE A 102 -16.83 3.38 -15.33
CA ILE A 102 -17.19 2.43 -14.25
C ILE A 102 -18.51 2.83 -13.59
N CYS A 103 -18.72 4.11 -13.32
CA CYS A 103 -19.98 4.58 -12.74
C CYS A 103 -21.14 4.45 -13.73
N LYS A 104 -20.94 4.85 -14.98
CA LYS A 104 -21.99 4.91 -16.02
C LYS A 104 -22.39 3.53 -16.56
N VAL A 105 -21.42 2.72 -16.95
CA VAL A 105 -21.62 1.43 -17.63
C VAL A 105 -21.46 0.28 -16.64
N GLY A 106 -20.43 0.31 -15.80
CA GLY A 106 -20.22 -0.68 -14.74
C GLY A 106 -21.22 -0.57 -13.58
N ARG A 107 -22.05 0.48 -13.56
CA ARG A 107 -23.09 0.75 -12.55
C ARG A 107 -22.58 0.70 -11.11
N VAL A 108 -21.30 1.02 -10.89
CA VAL A 108 -20.76 1.09 -9.54
C VAL A 108 -21.37 2.29 -8.81
N LYS A 109 -21.96 2.01 -7.64
CA LYS A 109 -22.62 3.03 -6.81
C LYS A 109 -21.85 3.40 -5.54
N LYS A 110 -20.80 2.66 -5.16
CA LYS A 110 -20.01 2.96 -3.96
C LYS A 110 -18.72 3.70 -4.32
N ARG A 111 -18.47 4.85 -3.67
CA ARG A 111 -17.24 5.64 -3.87
C ARG A 111 -15.98 4.84 -3.58
N SER A 112 -16.01 4.05 -2.51
CA SER A 112 -14.89 3.20 -2.10
C SER A 112 -14.53 2.16 -3.18
N THR A 113 -15.53 1.60 -3.86
CA THR A 113 -15.32 0.66 -4.96
C THR A 113 -14.70 1.35 -6.18
N VAL A 114 -15.14 2.56 -6.54
CA VAL A 114 -14.52 3.35 -7.63
C VAL A 114 -13.05 3.64 -7.32
N HIS A 115 -12.74 4.07 -6.08
CA HIS A 115 -11.36 4.28 -5.66
C HIS A 115 -10.53 2.99 -5.77
N GLN A 116 -11.06 1.83 -5.35
CA GLN A 116 -10.35 0.56 -5.51
C GLN A 116 -10.07 0.20 -6.98
N TYR A 117 -11.02 0.42 -7.89
CA TYR A 117 -10.77 0.25 -9.32
C TYR A 117 -9.67 1.17 -9.84
N TYR A 118 -9.66 2.43 -9.40
CA TYR A 118 -8.60 3.37 -9.73
C TYR A 118 -7.22 2.92 -9.19
N LEU A 119 -7.14 2.38 -7.97
CA LEU A 119 -5.89 1.83 -7.44
C LEU A 119 -5.39 0.62 -8.27
N ARG A 120 -6.30 -0.25 -8.71
CA ARG A 120 -5.97 -1.38 -9.60
C ARG A 120 -5.45 -0.91 -10.95
N LEU A 121 -6.06 0.13 -11.51
CA LEU A 121 -5.60 0.78 -12.73
C LEU A 121 -4.21 1.41 -12.56
N LYS A 122 -3.92 2.08 -11.44
CA LYS A 122 -2.57 2.57 -11.12
C LYS A 122 -1.56 1.43 -11.04
N MET A 123 -1.95 0.29 -10.47
CA MET A 123 -1.08 -0.90 -10.44
C MET A 123 -0.79 -1.42 -11.85
N LEU A 124 -1.80 -1.44 -12.73
CA LEU A 124 -1.62 -1.79 -14.14
C LEU A 124 -0.66 -0.81 -14.84
N PHE A 125 -0.85 0.50 -14.66
CA PHE A 125 0.06 1.52 -15.19
C PHE A 125 1.51 1.31 -14.74
N ASN A 126 1.71 1.13 -13.42
CA ASN A 126 3.04 0.96 -12.85
C ASN A 126 3.73 -0.32 -13.35
N ARG A 127 2.95 -1.36 -13.63
CA ARG A 127 3.45 -2.63 -14.20
C ARG A 127 3.91 -2.44 -15.64
N GLU A 128 3.11 -1.76 -16.47
CA GLU A 128 3.38 -1.62 -17.90
C GLU A 128 4.46 -0.57 -18.21
N ASN A 129 4.59 0.46 -17.36
CA ASN A 129 5.55 1.55 -17.57
C ASN A 129 6.83 1.43 -16.74
N GLY A 130 6.88 0.55 -15.73
CA GLY A 130 8.02 0.44 -14.81
C GLY A 130 8.23 1.67 -13.91
N ARG A 131 7.36 2.68 -13.98
CA ARG A 131 7.39 3.92 -13.18
C ARG A 131 6.06 4.18 -12.51
N HIS A 132 6.07 5.00 -11.47
CA HIS A 132 4.84 5.46 -10.84
C HIS A 132 4.13 6.51 -11.71
N MET A 133 2.80 6.50 -11.66
CA MET A 133 1.98 7.59 -12.19
C MET A 133 2.39 8.91 -11.54
N ASP A 134 2.31 10.01 -12.28
CA ASP A 134 2.60 11.33 -11.74
C ASP A 134 1.75 11.57 -10.48
N THR A 135 2.40 12.12 -9.45
CA THR A 135 1.76 12.25 -8.13
C THR A 135 0.72 13.37 -8.12
N ASN A 136 0.94 14.44 -8.90
CA ASN A 136 -0.02 15.53 -8.99
C ASN A 136 -1.28 15.08 -9.75
N ASP A 137 -1.10 14.46 -10.92
CA ASP A 137 -2.20 13.85 -11.67
C ASP A 137 -2.96 12.85 -10.80
N ALA A 138 -2.24 12.02 -10.05
CA ALA A 138 -2.88 11.03 -9.20
C ALA A 138 -3.73 11.64 -8.08
N LYS A 139 -3.30 12.78 -7.52
CA LYS A 139 -4.05 13.57 -6.53
C LYS A 139 -5.26 14.23 -7.15
N GLU A 140 -5.12 14.82 -8.33
CA GLU A 140 -6.24 15.46 -9.03
C GLU A 140 -7.33 14.45 -9.41
N VAL A 141 -6.96 13.23 -9.85
CA VAL A 141 -7.94 12.17 -10.10
C VAL A 141 -8.65 11.74 -8.81
N LEU A 142 -7.93 11.65 -7.69
CA LEU A 142 -8.58 11.38 -6.39
C LEU A 142 -9.53 12.51 -6.00
N ALA A 143 -9.12 13.77 -6.14
CA ALA A 143 -10.00 14.91 -5.89
C ALA A 143 -11.25 14.86 -6.78
N TYR A 144 -11.09 14.45 -8.05
CA TYR A 144 -12.21 14.24 -8.97
C TYR A 144 -13.16 13.13 -8.49
N ILE A 145 -12.62 11.97 -8.10
CA ILE A 145 -13.40 10.84 -7.57
C ILE A 145 -14.19 11.28 -6.34
N TYR A 146 -13.54 11.95 -5.39
CA TYR A 146 -14.13 12.32 -4.09
C TYR A 146 -15.04 13.56 -4.16
N GLY A 147 -14.93 14.36 -5.21
CA GLY A 147 -15.73 15.56 -5.43
C GLY A 147 -16.72 15.37 -6.58
N PRO A 148 -16.44 15.92 -7.78
CA PRO A 148 -17.34 15.89 -8.93
C PRO A 148 -18.00 14.53 -9.20
N LEU A 149 -17.20 13.47 -9.31
CA LEU A 149 -17.73 12.15 -9.68
C LEU A 149 -18.67 11.57 -8.61
N THR A 150 -18.38 11.82 -7.33
CA THR A 150 -19.27 11.40 -6.22
C THR A 150 -20.61 12.14 -6.32
N LYS A 151 -20.60 13.43 -6.65
CA LYS A 151 -21.81 14.25 -6.79
C LYS A 151 -22.61 13.86 -8.04
N ASP A 152 -21.95 13.75 -9.18
CA ASP A 152 -22.60 13.52 -10.48
C ASP A 152 -23.30 12.16 -10.56
N PHE A 153 -22.80 11.16 -9.83
CA PHE A 153 -23.33 9.79 -9.85
C PHE A 153 -24.03 9.36 -8.56
N ASP A 154 -24.17 10.28 -7.59
CA ASP A 154 -24.71 10.03 -6.25
C ASP A 154 -24.08 8.79 -5.60
N LEU A 155 -22.74 8.82 -5.50
CA LEU A 155 -22.00 7.67 -4.98
C LEU A 155 -22.19 7.53 -3.48
N ASP A 156 -22.55 6.34 -3.05
CA ASP A 156 -22.64 5.93 -1.67
C ASP A 156 -21.27 6.10 -0.98
N ILE A 157 -21.27 7.00 0.01
CA ILE A 157 -20.13 7.33 0.88
C ILE A 157 -20.25 6.70 2.26
N THR A 158 -21.33 5.95 2.53
CA THR A 158 -21.53 5.31 3.82
C THR A 158 -20.35 4.39 4.12
N VAL A 159 -19.70 4.65 5.24
CA VAL A 159 -18.74 3.74 5.81
C VAL A 159 -19.56 2.85 6.73
N VAL A 160 -20.00 1.71 6.21
CA VAL A 160 -20.45 0.64 7.09
C VAL A 160 -19.19 0.16 7.79
N GLU A 161 -19.05 0.52 9.07
CA GLU A 161 -18.04 -0.10 9.92
C GLU A 161 -18.24 -1.62 9.78
N LYS A 162 -17.20 -2.31 9.30
CA LYS A 162 -17.22 -3.76 9.43
C LYS A 162 -17.34 -4.02 10.93
N PRO A 163 -18.27 -4.88 11.39
CA PRO A 163 -18.31 -5.26 12.79
C PRO A 163 -16.92 -5.78 13.13
N VAL A 164 -16.24 -5.06 14.01
CA VAL A 164 -14.97 -5.50 14.56
C VAL A 164 -15.38 -6.54 15.59
N PHE A 165 -15.40 -7.80 15.16
CA PHE A 165 -15.64 -8.88 16.11
C PHE A 165 -14.55 -8.81 17.18
N SER A 166 -14.95 -8.62 18.43
CA SER A 166 -14.01 -8.74 19.55
C SER A 166 -13.49 -10.18 19.59
N VAL A 167 -12.36 -10.41 20.26
CA VAL A 167 -11.84 -11.78 20.45
C VAL A 167 -12.91 -12.68 21.08
N ASP A 168 -13.73 -12.11 21.97
CA ASP A 168 -14.82 -12.83 22.64
C ASP A 168 -15.95 -13.20 21.67
N GLU A 169 -16.29 -12.32 20.71
CA GLU A 169 -17.31 -12.63 19.70
C GLU A 169 -16.81 -13.66 18.65
N LEU A 170 -15.50 -13.66 18.35
CA LEU A 170 -14.88 -14.70 17.51
C LEU A 170 -14.86 -16.07 18.20
N ILE A 171 -14.58 -16.09 19.51
CA ILE A 171 -14.64 -17.30 20.34
C ILE A 171 -16.08 -17.81 20.40
N LEU A 172 -17.05 -16.91 20.58
CA LEU A 172 -18.47 -17.28 20.61
C LEU A 172 -18.92 -17.88 19.27
N LEU A 173 -18.50 -17.32 18.13
CA LEU A 173 -18.81 -17.86 16.80
C LEU A 173 -18.19 -19.25 16.58
N LEU A 174 -16.96 -19.47 17.08
CA LEU A 174 -16.26 -20.76 16.99
C LEU A 174 -16.90 -21.85 17.87
N ILE A 175 -17.43 -21.46 19.03
CA ILE A 175 -18.09 -22.38 19.97
C ILE A 175 -19.51 -22.75 19.50
N ILE A 176 -20.21 -21.84 18.82
CA ILE A 176 -21.62 -22.06 18.40
C ILE A 176 -21.73 -22.82 17.07
N THR A 177 -20.66 -22.98 16.28
CA THR A 177 -20.70 -23.93 15.14
C THR A 177 -20.54 -25.36 15.64
N PRO A 178 -21.59 -26.22 15.65
CA PRO A 178 -21.41 -27.64 15.92
C PRO A 178 -20.50 -28.26 14.85
N PRO A 179 -19.72 -29.30 15.17
CA PRO A 179 -18.92 -29.99 14.18
C PRO A 179 -19.84 -30.49 13.06
N TYR A 180 -19.44 -30.21 11.81
CA TYR A 180 -20.09 -30.74 10.62
C TYR A 180 -20.44 -32.22 10.83
N PRO A 181 -21.69 -32.65 10.60
CA PRO A 181 -21.99 -34.08 10.58
C PRO A 181 -21.17 -34.72 9.46
N SER A 182 -20.47 -35.79 9.80
CA SER A 182 -19.72 -36.63 8.87
C SER A 182 -20.57 -37.02 7.66
N PRO A 183 -19.98 -37.09 6.46
CA PRO A 183 -20.72 -37.49 5.27
C PRO A 183 -21.21 -38.93 5.46
N LYS A 184 -22.54 -39.13 5.40
CA LYS A 184 -23.14 -40.46 5.36
C LYS A 184 -22.65 -41.18 4.10
N PRO A 185 -22.32 -42.48 4.16
CA PRO A 185 -21.92 -43.23 2.98
C PRO A 185 -23.05 -43.20 1.94
N ALA A 186 -22.68 -42.91 0.70
CA ALA A 186 -23.59 -42.85 -0.43
C ALA A 186 -24.35 -44.18 -0.56
N ALA A 187 -25.69 -44.12 -0.51
CA ALA A 187 -26.53 -45.21 -0.94
C ALA A 187 -26.28 -45.43 -2.44
N VAL A 188 -25.69 -46.58 -2.76
CA VAL A 188 -25.57 -47.10 -4.13
C VAL A 188 -26.98 -47.40 -4.62
N TYR A 189 -27.56 -46.50 -5.42
CA TYR A 189 -28.73 -46.85 -6.22
C TYR A 189 -28.24 -47.62 -7.45
N LEU A 190 -28.44 -48.93 -7.41
CA LEU A 190 -28.46 -49.78 -8.59
C LEU A 190 -29.65 -49.34 -9.46
N LEU A 191 -29.38 -48.84 -10.66
CA LEU A 191 -30.37 -48.78 -11.73
C LEU A 191 -30.35 -50.11 -12.50
N PRO A 192 -31.52 -50.70 -12.83
CA PRO A 192 -31.58 -51.84 -13.72
C PRO A 192 -31.37 -51.41 -15.18
N PHE A 193 -30.91 -52.38 -15.96
CA PHE A 193 -30.52 -52.38 -17.37
C PHE A 193 -31.39 -51.56 -18.34
#